data_AF-A0A6B3KIG1-F1
#
_entry.id   AF-A0A6B3KIG1-F1
#
_cell.length_a   1.000
_cell.length_b   1.000
_cell.length_c   1.000
_cell.angle_alpha   90.00
_cell.angle_beta   90.00
_cell.angle_gamma   90.00
#
_symmetry.space_group_name_H-M   'P 1'
#
loop_
_entity.id
_entity.type
_entity.pdbx_description
1 polymer ?
#
loop_
_entity_poly.entity_id
_entity_poly.type
_entity_poly.pdbx_seq_one_letter_code
_entity_poly.pdbx_strand_id
1 'polypeptide(L)'
;ALGPRVARLHAHMTELAEPSREVVILDEHGAPLRADDHARRFFEGPWVHQHAGRYYLSYSTGDTHQICYATSDSPYGPFNYQGVLLAPVVGWTTHHSICLFQEQWYLFYHDSVLSGGQTHLRSIKMAPLEHAADGTIATIYPYGEDAVSPW
;
A
#
# COMPACT_ATOMS: atom_id res chain seq x y z
N ALA A 1 -15.43 -0.17 5.65
CA ALA A 1 -15.13 -0.45 4.24
C ALA A 1 -14.85 -1.93 4.08
N LEU A 2 -14.93 -2.48 2.86
CA LEU A 2 -14.44 -3.84 2.61
C LEU A 2 -12.90 -3.83 2.63
N GLY A 3 -12.30 -4.77 3.34
CA GLY A 3 -10.85 -4.98 3.35
C GLY A 3 -10.38 -5.97 2.28
N PRO A 4 -9.05 -6.12 2.10
CA PRO A 4 -8.52 -7.19 1.28
C PRO A 4 -8.82 -8.56 1.88
N ARG A 5 -8.70 -9.61 1.07
CA ARG A 5 -8.84 -11.00 1.53
C ARG A 5 -7.48 -11.62 1.76
N VAL A 6 -7.36 -12.41 2.82
CA VAL A 6 -6.15 -13.18 3.14
C VAL A 6 -6.49 -14.66 3.31
N ALA A 7 -5.67 -15.52 2.75
CA ALA A 7 -5.72 -16.96 2.96
C ALA A 7 -4.30 -17.51 2.89
N ARG A 8 -3.93 -18.38 3.82
CA ARG A 8 -2.69 -19.13 3.71
C ARG A 8 -2.78 -20.04 2.48
N LEU A 9 -1.74 -20.05 1.65
CA LEU A 9 -1.60 -21.01 0.56
C LEU A 9 -1.25 -22.40 1.13
N HIS A 10 -1.76 -23.44 0.50
CA HIS A 10 -1.28 -24.79 0.75
C HIS A 10 0.19 -24.90 0.29
N ALA A 11 0.95 -25.83 0.88
CA ALA A 11 2.40 -25.95 0.65
C ALA A 11 2.78 -26.20 -0.83
N HIS A 12 1.87 -26.75 -1.64
CA HIS A 12 2.08 -26.94 -3.09
C HIS A 12 1.70 -25.70 -3.94
N MET A 13 1.28 -24.60 -3.31
CA MET A 13 1.09 -23.26 -3.91
C MET A 13 0.02 -23.12 -5.00
N THR A 14 -0.83 -24.13 -5.20
CA THR A 14 -1.91 -24.10 -6.22
C THR A 14 -3.31 -24.12 -5.63
N GLU A 15 -3.45 -24.22 -4.30
CA GLU A 15 -4.72 -24.17 -3.58
C GLU A 15 -4.57 -23.36 -2.30
N LEU A 16 -5.69 -22.91 -1.74
CA LEU A 16 -5.73 -22.30 -0.42
C LEU A 16 -5.71 -23.40 0.65
N ALA A 17 -4.91 -23.22 1.70
CA ALA A 17 -4.92 -24.09 2.89
C ALA A 17 -6.14 -23.83 3.80
N GLU A 18 -6.89 -22.77 3.53
CA GLU A 18 -8.05 -22.34 4.30
C GLU A 18 -8.95 -21.41 3.46
N PRO A 19 -10.24 -21.29 3.79
CA PRO A 19 -11.08 -20.23 3.23
C PRO A 19 -10.51 -18.84 3.54
N SER A 20 -10.61 -17.91 2.58
CA SER A 20 -10.14 -16.55 2.81
C SER A 20 -10.94 -15.83 3.88
N ARG A 21 -10.26 -14.98 4.65
CA ARG A 21 -10.84 -14.11 5.67
C ARG A 21 -10.64 -12.66 5.28
N GLU A 22 -11.48 -11.78 5.82
CA GLU A 22 -11.31 -10.34 5.63
C GLU A 22 -10.14 -9.85 6.49
N VAL A 23 -9.30 -9.00 5.92
CA VAL A 23 -8.30 -8.25 6.65
C VAL A 23 -8.93 -6.94 7.12
N VAL A 24 -8.98 -6.75 8.43
CA VAL A 24 -9.52 -5.53 9.04
C VAL A 24 -8.43 -4.47 9.15
N ILE A 25 -8.73 -3.26 8.71
CA ILE A 25 -7.87 -2.08 8.87
C ILE A 25 -8.54 -1.13 9.87
N LEU A 26 -7.80 -0.76 10.91
CA LEU A 26 -8.26 0.05 12.04
C LEU A 26 -7.71 1.48 11.96
N ASP A 27 -8.47 2.43 12.47
CA ASP A 27 -8.01 3.80 12.74
C ASP A 27 -7.19 3.89 14.04
N GLU A 28 -6.77 5.11 14.39
CA GLU A 28 -6.02 5.45 15.60
C GLU A 28 -6.75 5.13 16.92
N HIS A 29 -8.06 4.89 16.87
CA HIS A 29 -8.90 4.53 18.00
C HIS A 29 -9.23 3.03 18.05
N GLY A 30 -8.68 2.24 17.12
CA GLY A 30 -8.93 0.80 17.03
C GLY A 30 -10.30 0.46 16.41
N ALA A 31 -10.96 1.42 15.75
CA ALA A 31 -12.21 1.19 15.04
C ALA A 31 -11.95 0.87 13.56
N PRO A 32 -12.69 -0.07 12.93
CA PRO A 32 -12.54 -0.34 11.50
C PRO A 32 -12.79 0.90 10.64
N LEU A 33 -11.93 1.11 9.63
CA LEU A 33 -12.09 2.23 8.70
C LEU A 33 -13.47 2.22 8.03
N ARG A 34 -14.11 3.39 8.03
CA ARG A 34 -15.46 3.56 7.51
C ARG A 34 -15.50 3.48 5.99
N ALA A 35 -16.67 3.16 5.43
CA ALA A 35 -16.83 3.07 3.98
C ALA A 35 -16.73 4.44 3.27
N ASP A 36 -17.10 5.52 3.96
CA ASP A 36 -17.03 6.91 3.50
C ASP A 36 -15.65 7.56 3.71
N ASP A 37 -14.71 6.85 4.34
CA ASP A 37 -13.36 7.32 4.58
C ASP A 37 -12.43 7.00 3.41
N HIS A 38 -12.66 7.66 2.28
CA HIS A 38 -11.98 7.37 1.02
C HIS A 38 -10.47 7.71 1.06
N ALA A 39 -10.04 8.56 1.99
CA ALA A 39 -8.63 8.92 2.16
C ALA A 39 -7.80 7.76 2.76
N ARG A 40 -8.44 6.87 3.53
CA ARG A 40 -7.72 5.83 4.28
C ARG A 40 -8.17 4.42 3.94
N ARG A 41 -9.44 4.22 3.53
CA ARG A 41 -9.98 2.87 3.31
C ARG A 41 -9.26 2.15 2.17
N PHE A 42 -9.25 0.83 2.26
CA PHE A 42 -8.81 -0.04 1.16
C PHE A 42 -9.66 0.18 -0.10
N PHE A 43 -9.01 0.19 -1.26
CA PHE A 43 -9.64 0.12 -2.58
C PHE A 43 -9.13 -1.09 -3.36
N GLU A 44 -7.82 -1.18 -3.60
CA GLU A 44 -7.21 -2.29 -4.36
C GLU A 44 -5.72 -2.49 -4.05
N GLY A 45 -5.10 -3.49 -4.69
CA GLY A 45 -3.64 -3.66 -4.74
C GLY A 45 -2.97 -3.86 -3.38
N PRO A 46 -3.40 -4.86 -2.56
CA PRO A 46 -2.74 -5.11 -1.28
C PRO A 46 -1.34 -5.68 -1.49
N TRP A 47 -0.37 -5.16 -0.73
CA TRP A 47 0.98 -5.69 -0.63
C TRP A 47 1.36 -5.84 0.84
N VAL A 48 1.98 -6.97 1.19
CA VAL A 48 2.47 -7.23 2.55
C VAL A 48 3.98 -7.47 2.52
N HIS A 49 4.72 -6.73 3.36
CA HIS A 49 6.13 -7.03 3.66
C HIS A 49 6.35 -7.09 5.18
N GLN A 50 7.43 -7.78 5.58
CA GLN A 50 7.85 -7.85 6.97
C GLN A 50 9.07 -6.95 7.21
N HIS A 51 9.05 -6.17 8.28
CA HIS A 51 10.17 -5.33 8.71
C HIS A 51 10.12 -5.20 10.24
N ALA A 52 11.27 -5.30 10.91
CA ALA A 52 11.39 -5.15 12.38
C ALA A 52 10.35 -5.95 13.20
N GLY A 53 10.03 -7.18 12.77
CA GLY A 53 9.07 -8.05 13.47
C GLY A 53 7.59 -7.70 13.27
N ARG A 54 7.28 -6.71 12.42
CA ARG A 54 5.90 -6.31 12.08
C ARG A 54 5.56 -6.66 10.63
N TYR A 55 4.27 -6.83 10.38
CA TYR A 55 3.68 -6.93 9.04
C TYR A 55 3.17 -5.56 8.62
N TYR A 56 3.54 -5.14 7.41
CA TYR A 56 3.13 -3.89 6.80
C TYR A 56 2.17 -4.21 5.67
N LEU A 57 0.88 -3.94 5.85
CA LEU A 57 -0.09 -3.96 4.77
C LEU A 57 -0.11 -2.58 4.12
N SER A 58 0.21 -2.53 2.83
CA SER A 58 0.13 -1.32 2.03
C SER A 58 -0.81 -1.53 0.85
N TYR A 59 -1.52 -0.48 0.42
CA TYR A 59 -2.62 -0.61 -0.54
C TYR A 59 -2.96 0.72 -1.20
N SER A 60 -3.62 0.64 -2.35
CA SER A 60 -4.18 1.80 -3.05
C SER A 60 -5.51 2.22 -2.41
N THR A 61 -5.72 3.53 -2.30
CA THR A 61 -6.99 4.14 -1.88
C THR A 61 -7.91 4.47 -3.06
N GLY A 62 -7.45 4.24 -4.29
CA GLY A 62 -8.26 4.38 -5.51
C GLY A 62 -8.59 5.82 -5.84
N ASP A 63 -9.78 6.27 -5.46
CA ASP A 63 -10.33 7.58 -5.82
C ASP A 63 -9.74 8.76 -5.03
N THR A 64 -8.83 8.49 -4.10
CA THR A 64 -7.94 9.49 -3.48
C THR A 64 -6.48 9.31 -3.86
N HIS A 65 -6.18 8.36 -4.76
CA HIS A 65 -4.93 8.24 -5.52
C HIS A 65 -3.66 8.01 -4.70
N GLN A 66 -3.76 7.59 -3.45
CA GLN A 66 -2.63 7.36 -2.56
C GLN A 66 -2.29 5.86 -2.46
N ILE A 67 -1.03 5.57 -2.16
CA ILE A 67 -0.70 4.33 -1.45
C ILE A 67 -0.65 4.64 0.02
N CYS A 68 -1.48 3.96 0.81
CA CYS A 68 -1.47 4.03 2.27
C CYS A 68 -0.86 2.75 2.84
N TYR A 69 -0.49 2.80 4.13
CA TYR A 69 -0.04 1.62 4.85
C TYR A 69 -0.55 1.55 6.28
N ALA A 70 -0.61 0.31 6.79
CA ALA A 70 -1.06 -0.06 8.10
C ALA A 70 -0.17 -1.20 8.64
N THR A 71 -0.02 -1.34 9.96
CA THR A 71 0.85 -2.37 10.56
C THR A 71 0.13 -3.31 11.52
N SER A 72 0.60 -4.55 11.59
CA SER A 72 0.12 -5.57 12.52
C SER A 72 1.26 -6.47 13.00
N ASP A 73 1.04 -7.17 14.10
CA ASP A 73 1.93 -8.24 14.57
C ASP A 73 1.55 -9.61 13.97
N SER A 74 0.51 -9.65 13.13
CA SER A 74 -0.03 -10.86 12.50
C SER A 74 -0.23 -10.68 11.00
N PRO A 75 0.02 -11.70 10.17
CA PRO A 75 -0.29 -11.65 8.73
C PRO A 75 -1.80 -11.58 8.46
N TYR A 76 -2.64 -11.91 9.44
CA TYR A 76 -4.09 -11.84 9.35
C TYR A 76 -4.68 -10.51 9.83
N GLY A 77 -3.85 -9.63 10.39
CA GLY A 77 -4.32 -8.41 11.04
C GLY A 77 -4.93 -8.66 12.43
N PRO A 78 -5.72 -7.71 12.96
CA PRO A 78 -6.06 -6.44 12.32
C PRO A 78 -4.84 -5.53 12.12
N PHE A 79 -4.87 -4.67 11.12
CA PHE A 79 -3.79 -3.71 10.81
C PHE A 79 -4.19 -2.30 11.23
N ASN A 80 -3.34 -1.62 12.01
CA ASN A 80 -3.57 -0.23 12.42
C ASN A 80 -3.00 0.73 11.37
N TYR A 81 -3.84 1.60 10.81
CA TYR A 81 -3.44 2.62 9.83
C TYR A 81 -2.28 3.47 10.36
N GLN A 82 -1.29 3.75 9.52
CA GLN A 82 -0.12 4.54 9.87
C GLN A 82 -0.03 5.84 9.07
N GLY A 83 -0.34 5.82 7.77
CA GLY A 83 -0.26 7.02 6.95
C GLY A 83 -0.18 6.74 5.46
N VAL A 84 0.14 7.81 4.73
CA VAL A 84 0.42 7.79 3.29
C VAL A 84 1.86 7.34 3.06
N LEU A 85 2.05 6.40 2.16
CA LEU A 85 3.35 5.90 1.72
C LEU A 85 3.79 6.52 0.39
N LEU A 86 2.85 6.68 -0.56
CA LEU A 86 3.09 7.32 -1.85
C LEU A 86 1.98 8.34 -2.13
N ALA A 87 2.38 9.58 -2.40
CA ALA A 87 1.48 10.64 -2.83
C ALA A 87 0.96 10.42 -4.27
N PRO A 88 -0.09 11.13 -4.72
CA PRO A 88 -0.72 10.89 -6.01
C PRO A 88 0.22 10.95 -7.22
N VAL A 89 0.00 10.04 -8.16
CA VAL A 89 0.75 9.93 -9.42
C VAL A 89 -0.08 10.46 -10.60
N VAL A 90 0.57 10.83 -11.70
CA VAL A 90 -0.10 11.13 -12.97
C VAL A 90 -0.78 9.87 -13.51
N GLY A 91 -2.04 10.00 -13.93
CA GLY A 91 -2.92 8.87 -14.27
C GLY A 91 -3.76 8.43 -13.07
N TRP A 92 -4.95 7.90 -13.32
CA TRP A 92 -5.93 7.63 -12.25
C TRP A 92 -5.49 6.53 -11.28
N THR A 93 -4.91 5.44 -11.81
CA THR A 93 -4.53 4.29 -10.99
C THR A 93 -3.17 4.53 -10.33
N THR A 94 -3.07 4.22 -9.04
CA THR A 94 -1.79 4.00 -8.35
C THR A 94 -1.72 2.56 -7.87
N HIS A 95 -0.56 1.92 -8.01
CA HIS A 95 -0.31 0.53 -7.58
C HIS A 95 1.18 0.39 -7.28
N HIS A 96 1.54 -0.56 -6.41
CA HIS A 96 2.92 -0.68 -5.95
C HIS A 96 3.31 -2.09 -5.48
N SER A 97 4.60 -2.22 -5.17
CA SER A 97 5.16 -3.27 -4.31
C SER A 97 6.35 -2.72 -3.53
N ILE A 98 6.69 -3.37 -2.41
CA ILE A 98 7.82 -2.98 -1.55
C ILE A 98 8.75 -4.17 -1.41
N CYS A 99 10.03 -3.97 -1.74
CA CYS A 99 11.01 -5.05 -1.76
C CYS A 99 12.35 -4.57 -1.21
N LEU A 100 12.97 -5.39 -0.36
CA LEU A 100 14.36 -5.23 0.05
C LEU A 100 15.25 -5.86 -1.03
N PHE A 101 16.16 -5.08 -1.59
CA PHE A 101 17.20 -5.58 -2.48
C PHE A 101 18.58 -5.19 -1.92
N GLN A 102 19.36 -6.19 -1.55
CA GLN A 102 20.60 -6.02 -0.80
C GLN A 102 20.34 -5.24 0.49
N GLU A 103 20.95 -4.06 0.64
CA GLU A 103 20.86 -3.23 1.85
C GLU A 103 19.77 -2.15 1.76
N GLN A 104 19.07 -2.04 0.62
CA GLN A 104 18.13 -0.95 0.35
C GLN A 104 16.71 -1.46 0.12
N TRP A 105 15.75 -0.86 0.84
CA TRP A 105 14.34 -1.00 0.55
C TRP A 105 13.93 -0.12 -0.62
N TYR A 106 13.09 -0.65 -1.49
CA TYR A 106 12.56 0.07 -2.64
C TYR A 106 11.04 -0.02 -2.67
N LEU A 107 10.45 1.12 -2.99
CA LEU A 107 9.09 1.19 -3.50
C LEU A 107 9.14 1.06 -5.02
N PHE A 108 8.46 0.06 -5.58
CA PHE A 108 8.15 -0.01 -6.99
C PHE A 108 6.73 0.48 -7.20
N TYR A 109 6.51 1.36 -8.16
CA TYR A 109 5.20 1.95 -8.46
C TYR A 109 5.06 2.21 -9.96
N HIS A 110 3.96 2.80 -10.43
CA HIS A 110 3.83 3.28 -11.81
C HIS A 110 3.25 4.68 -11.87
N ASP A 111 3.39 5.32 -13.03
CA ASP A 111 2.56 6.45 -13.42
C ASP A 111 2.30 6.44 -14.93
N SER A 112 1.55 7.44 -15.41
CA SER A 112 1.22 7.66 -16.81
C SER A 112 2.02 8.82 -17.44
N VAL A 113 3.17 9.21 -16.89
CA VAL A 113 3.96 10.33 -17.45
C VAL A 113 4.47 9.98 -18.86
N LEU A 114 5.00 8.76 -19.04
CA LEU A 114 5.56 8.33 -20.33
C LEU A 114 4.55 8.40 -21.49
N SER A 115 3.28 8.17 -21.18
CA SER A 115 2.19 8.16 -22.17
C SER A 115 1.51 9.51 -22.35
N GLY A 116 2.00 10.57 -21.70
CA GLY A 116 1.37 11.89 -21.71
C GLY A 116 0.08 11.96 -20.90
N GLY A 117 -0.02 11.23 -19.79
CA GLY A 117 -1.17 11.26 -18.87
C GLY A 117 -2.28 10.25 -19.19
N GLN A 118 -2.06 9.31 -20.11
CA GLN A 118 -3.07 8.31 -20.46
C GLN A 118 -3.12 7.22 -19.39
N THR A 119 -4.15 7.25 -18.52
CA THR A 119 -4.34 6.32 -17.39
C THR A 119 -4.12 4.84 -17.72
N HIS A 120 -4.53 4.40 -18.91
CA HIS A 120 -4.45 2.99 -19.31
C HIS A 120 -3.08 2.58 -19.90
N LEU A 121 -2.18 3.54 -20.17
CA LEU A 121 -0.82 3.32 -20.66
C LEU A 121 0.17 3.83 -19.60
N ARG A 122 0.78 2.90 -18.87
CA ARG A 122 1.59 3.20 -17.68
C ARG A 122 3.03 2.75 -17.86
N SER A 123 3.92 3.33 -17.07
CA SER A 123 5.31 2.92 -16.96
C SER A 123 5.68 2.72 -15.50
N ILE A 124 6.30 1.58 -15.18
CA ILE A 124 6.79 1.31 -13.83
C ILE A 124 8.00 2.18 -13.50
N LYS A 125 8.16 2.48 -12.21
CA LYS A 125 9.22 3.29 -11.61
C LYS A 125 9.64 2.65 -10.28
N MET A 126 10.77 3.10 -9.74
CA MET A 126 11.21 2.74 -8.40
C MET A 126 11.80 3.94 -7.68
N ALA A 127 11.65 3.97 -6.36
CA ALA A 127 12.26 4.95 -5.46
C ALA A 127 12.81 4.24 -4.23
N PRO A 128 13.91 4.74 -3.64
CA PRO A 128 14.35 4.27 -2.33
C PRO A 128 13.24 4.51 -1.30
N LEU A 129 13.05 3.54 -0.41
CA LEU A 129 12.12 3.60 0.71
C LEU A 129 12.92 3.47 2.00
N GLU A 130 12.55 4.25 3.01
CA GLU A 130 13.21 4.25 4.32
C GLU A 130 12.20 3.94 5.42
N HIS A 131 12.56 3.01 6.30
CA HIS A 131 11.90 2.79 7.58
C HIS A 131 12.61 3.62 8.64
N ALA A 132 11.87 4.49 9.32
CA ALA A 132 12.36 5.19 10.50
C ALA A 132 12.57 4.22 11.67
N ALA A 133 13.27 4.68 12.70
CA ALA A 133 13.60 3.85 13.87
C ALA A 133 12.37 3.34 14.65
N ASP A 134 11.25 4.06 14.58
CA ASP A 134 9.97 3.66 15.17
C ASP A 134 9.14 2.74 14.24
N GLY A 135 9.69 2.40 13.07
CA GLY A 135 9.06 1.57 12.05
C GLY A 135 8.14 2.33 11.10
N THR A 136 7.94 3.64 11.25
CA THR A 136 7.17 4.43 10.28
C THR A 136 7.91 4.54 8.94
N ILE A 137 7.16 4.79 7.87
CA ILE A 137 7.66 5.03 6.51
C ILE A 137 7.31 6.46 6.14
N ALA A 138 8.31 7.25 5.73
CA ALA A 138 8.09 8.60 5.24
C ALA A 138 7.39 8.60 3.87
N THR A 139 6.49 9.56 3.64
CA THR A 139 5.78 9.71 2.37
C THR A 139 6.78 9.94 1.23
N ILE A 140 6.66 9.15 0.17
CA ILE A 140 7.36 9.40 -1.09
C ILE A 140 6.49 10.31 -1.96
N TYR A 141 7.06 11.42 -2.41
CA TYR A 141 6.41 12.35 -3.34
C TYR A 141 6.97 12.10 -4.75
N PRO A 142 6.18 11.52 -5.69
CA PRO A 142 6.70 11.01 -6.96
C PRO A 142 7.25 12.09 -7.90
N TYR A 143 6.94 13.35 -7.63
CA TYR A 143 7.36 14.53 -8.40
C TYR A 143 8.04 15.60 -7.53
N GLY A 144 8.37 15.28 -6.27
CA GLY A 144 8.84 16.24 -5.25
C GLY A 144 7.69 16.76 -4.35
N GLU A 145 8.02 17.07 -3.10
CA GLU A 145 7.05 17.48 -2.07
C GLU A 145 6.37 18.83 -2.40
N ASP A 146 7.10 19.75 -3.02
CA ASP A 146 6.59 21.07 -3.43
C ASP A 146 5.79 21.04 -4.75
N ALA A 147 5.64 19.87 -5.38
CA ALA A 147 4.91 19.76 -6.64
C ALA A 147 3.40 19.94 -6.42
N VAL A 148 2.73 20.54 -7.41
CA VAL A 148 1.27 20.53 -7.46
C VAL A 148 0.81 19.09 -7.69
N SER A 149 0.03 18.55 -6.75
CA SER A 149 -0.53 17.20 -6.87
C SER A 149 -1.36 17.05 -8.15
N PRO A 150 -1.24 15.92 -8.89
CA PRO A 150 -2.08 15.65 -10.04
C PRO A 150 -3.55 15.33 -9.68
N TRP A 151 -3.84 15.12 -8.38
CA TRP A 151 -5.16 14.80 -7.82
C TRP A 151 -5.40 15.52 -6.49
#